data_AF-A0A955XGZ1-F1
#
_entry.id   AF-A0A955XGZ1-F1
#
_cell.length_a   1.000
_cell.length_b   1.000
_cell.length_c   1.000
_cell.angle_alpha   90.00
_cell.angle_beta   90.00
_cell.angle_gamma   90.00
#
_symmetry.space_group_name_H-M   'P 1'
#
loop_
_entity.id
_entity.type
_entity.pdbx_description
1 polymer ?
#
loop_
_entity_poly.entity_id
_entity_poly.type
_entity_poly.pdbx_seq_one_letter_code
_entity_poly.pdbx_strand_id
1 'polypeptide(L)'
;MKPKRSKGADARLPRKYEGPEVLGELLSASGCELTVDEVVEEFQAAVEEGSTAPDVIPLLWELEPAFGSPDQARRTFSNLFGLWDAVAADAVADLVPLGDPLEDPAAPLSPRFVDAAWRRLDELDGKDWRRARDQFDNVQAELGTFVFENLRDADPVAQEVAMDQAFETWWILREARGNVPRPDRATLRAALEAEDAAEAEPALGVAATTALWEHVADDENPLPEADVPTVERVLRAVRCALAPRG
;
A
#
# COMPACT_ATOMS: atom_id res chain seq x y z
N MET A 1 -18.86 -20.55 57.17
CA MET A 1 -19.08 -20.81 55.74
C MET A 1 -18.40 -19.69 54.96
N LYS A 2 -17.19 -19.92 54.42
CA LYS A 2 -16.43 -18.91 53.67
C LYS A 2 -16.75 -19.08 52.18
N PRO A 3 -17.10 -18.01 51.43
CA PRO A 3 -17.32 -18.14 50.00
C PRO A 3 -15.99 -18.45 49.30
N LYS A 4 -15.97 -19.53 48.51
CA LYS A 4 -14.89 -19.87 47.58
C LYS A 4 -14.85 -18.79 46.49
N ARG A 5 -13.79 -17.98 46.48
CA ARG A 5 -13.39 -17.23 45.27
C ARG A 5 -13.05 -18.25 44.19
N SER A 6 -13.84 -18.27 43.12
CA SER A 6 -13.51 -19.01 41.91
C SER A 6 -12.25 -18.43 41.29
N LYS A 7 -11.33 -19.34 41.02
CA LYS A 7 -9.98 -19.17 40.48
C LYS A 7 -10.10 -18.56 39.07
N GLY A 8 -9.64 -17.32 38.90
CA GLY A 8 -9.45 -16.72 37.58
C GLY A 8 -8.37 -17.51 36.84
N ALA A 9 -8.78 -18.26 35.83
CA ALA A 9 -7.87 -18.73 34.80
C ALA A 9 -7.47 -17.53 33.95
N ASP A 10 -6.21 -17.47 33.53
CA ASP A 10 -5.64 -16.53 32.56
C ASP A 10 -6.45 -16.48 31.25
N ALA A 11 -7.56 -15.76 31.25
CA ALA A 11 -8.34 -15.49 30.05
C ALA A 11 -7.75 -14.25 29.38
N ARG A 12 -6.53 -14.38 28.83
CA ARG A 12 -6.06 -13.41 27.83
C ARG A 12 -7.12 -13.34 26.73
N LEU A 13 -7.51 -12.13 26.35
CA LEU A 13 -8.45 -11.93 25.25
C LEU A 13 -7.87 -12.63 24.01
N PRO A 14 -8.71 -13.35 23.23
CA PRO A 14 -8.24 -13.87 21.95
C PRO A 14 -7.75 -12.70 21.09
N ARG A 15 -6.60 -12.84 20.42
CA ARG A 15 -6.06 -11.82 19.53
C ARG A 15 -6.35 -12.27 18.11
N LYS A 16 -7.55 -11.92 17.61
CA LYS A 16 -8.08 -12.43 16.34
C LYS A 16 -8.65 -11.26 15.56
N TYR A 17 -8.02 -10.93 14.44
CA TYR A 17 -8.54 -10.00 13.45
C TYR A 17 -9.54 -10.73 12.54
N GLU A 18 -10.75 -10.17 12.44
CA GLU A 18 -11.85 -10.71 11.63
C GLU A 18 -11.99 -10.01 10.27
N GLY A 19 -11.20 -8.96 10.01
CA GLY A 19 -11.21 -8.20 8.78
C GLY A 19 -11.59 -6.72 8.99
N PRO A 20 -11.39 -5.88 7.95
CA PRO A 20 -11.56 -4.43 8.04
C PRO A 20 -13.03 -4.03 8.18
N GLU A 21 -13.94 -4.70 7.48
CA GLU A 21 -15.38 -4.43 7.59
C GLU A 21 -15.89 -4.64 9.02
N VAL A 22 -15.56 -5.79 9.61
CA VAL A 22 -15.98 -6.14 10.98
C VAL A 22 -15.36 -5.19 12.01
N LEU A 23 -14.06 -4.88 11.88
CA LEU A 23 -13.42 -3.96 12.82
C LEU A 23 -13.97 -2.53 12.66
N GLY A 24 -14.23 -2.07 11.43
CA GLY A 24 -14.80 -0.74 11.17
C GLY A 24 -16.17 -0.57 11.81
N GLU A 25 -17.05 -1.56 11.68
CA GLU A 25 -18.35 -1.57 12.37
C GLU A 25 -18.19 -1.51 13.90
N LEU A 26 -17.24 -2.28 14.45
CA LEU A 26 -16.98 -2.33 15.89
C LEU A 26 -16.42 -1.02 16.44
N LEU A 27 -15.51 -0.37 15.70
CA LEU A 27 -14.92 0.92 16.03
C LEU A 27 -15.99 2.01 16.01
N SER A 28 -16.73 2.13 14.90
CA SER A 28 -17.80 3.10 14.75
C SER A 28 -18.87 2.94 15.84
N ALA A 29 -19.31 1.71 16.10
CA ALA A 29 -20.30 1.43 17.13
C ALA A 29 -19.82 1.69 18.57
N SER A 30 -18.50 1.80 18.79
CA SER A 30 -17.89 2.17 20.08
C SER A 30 -17.62 3.67 20.23
N GLY A 31 -17.87 4.46 19.17
CA GLY A 31 -17.58 5.89 19.14
C GLY A 31 -16.14 6.24 18.78
N CYS A 32 -15.40 5.33 18.13
CA CYS A 32 -14.10 5.67 17.53
C CYS A 32 -14.34 6.44 16.23
N GLU A 33 -13.64 7.56 16.05
CA GLU A 33 -13.72 8.36 14.82
C GLU A 33 -12.74 7.89 13.75
N LEU A 34 -11.72 7.11 14.14
CA LEU A 34 -10.73 6.57 13.23
C LEU A 34 -11.30 5.44 12.38
N THR A 35 -10.95 5.47 11.11
CA THR A 35 -11.08 4.37 10.16
C THR A 35 -10.10 3.25 10.50
N VAL A 36 -10.31 2.07 9.91
CA VAL A 36 -9.37 0.94 10.10
C VAL A 36 -7.98 1.26 9.56
N ASP A 37 -7.88 2.03 8.48
CA ASP A 37 -6.60 2.41 7.90
C ASP A 37 -5.86 3.40 8.82
N GLU A 38 -6.55 4.40 9.38
CA GLU A 38 -5.95 5.31 10.37
C GLU A 38 -5.49 4.56 11.64
N VAL A 39 -6.25 3.55 12.11
CA VAL A 39 -5.82 2.71 13.23
C VAL A 39 -4.55 1.91 12.90
N VAL A 40 -4.41 1.44 11.66
CA VAL A 40 -3.18 0.76 11.21
C VAL A 40 -2.00 1.72 11.20
N GLU A 41 -2.19 2.93 10.66
CA GLU A 41 -1.14 3.97 10.62
C GLU A 41 -0.65 4.31 12.04
N GLU A 42 -1.59 4.52 12.98
CA GLU A 42 -1.28 4.73 14.39
C GLU A 42 -0.50 3.55 15.00
N PHE A 43 -0.89 2.32 14.67
CA PHE A 43 -0.17 1.13 15.15
C PHE A 43 1.22 1.00 14.54
N GLN A 44 1.40 1.32 13.25
CA GLN A 44 2.70 1.26 12.57
C GLN A 44 3.65 2.27 13.21
N ALA A 45 3.23 3.52 13.35
CA ALA A 45 4.00 4.55 14.03
C ALA A 45 4.37 4.13 15.46
N ALA A 46 3.41 3.60 16.21
CA ALA A 46 3.67 3.17 17.58
C ALA A 46 4.62 1.95 17.68
N VAL A 47 4.57 1.03 16.72
CA VAL A 47 5.52 -0.10 16.63
C VAL A 47 6.93 0.40 16.32
N GLU A 48 7.08 1.35 15.40
CA GLU A 48 8.37 1.99 15.09
C GLU A 48 8.95 2.71 16.32
N GLU A 49 8.10 3.34 17.13
CA GLU A 49 8.48 3.98 18.39
C GLU A 49 8.75 2.99 19.55
N GLY A 50 8.49 1.69 19.35
CA GLY A 50 8.67 0.64 20.36
C GLY A 50 7.61 0.63 21.46
N SER A 51 6.44 1.23 21.20
CA SER A 51 5.29 1.22 22.11
C SER A 51 4.60 -0.15 22.16
N THR A 52 3.74 -0.36 23.16
CA THR A 52 3.00 -1.63 23.30
C THR A 52 1.50 -1.46 23.03
N ALA A 53 0.85 -2.51 22.53
CA ALA A 53 -0.58 -2.47 22.21
C ALA A 53 -1.46 -1.97 23.37
N PRO A 54 -1.27 -2.41 24.64
CA PRO A 54 -2.05 -1.89 25.77
C PRO A 54 -1.88 -0.40 26.04
N ASP A 55 -0.77 0.21 25.63
CA ASP A 55 -0.51 1.65 25.80
C ASP A 55 -1.19 2.47 24.70
N VAL A 56 -1.27 1.93 23.49
CA VAL A 56 -1.76 2.63 22.29
C VAL A 56 -3.26 2.45 22.09
N ILE A 57 -3.77 1.22 22.24
CA ILE A 57 -5.18 0.91 21.96
C ILE A 57 -6.17 1.82 22.70
N PRO A 58 -6.01 2.14 24.00
CA PRO A 58 -6.93 3.05 24.69
C PRO A 58 -6.95 4.47 24.12
N LEU A 59 -5.89 4.89 23.42
CA LEU A 59 -5.74 6.23 22.86
C LEU A 59 -6.45 6.40 21.51
N LEU A 60 -6.96 5.32 20.91
CA LEU A 60 -7.72 5.37 19.66
C LEU A 60 -9.07 6.10 19.79
N TRP A 61 -9.52 6.40 21.01
CA TRP A 61 -10.73 7.15 21.27
C TRP A 61 -10.41 8.47 21.95
N GLU A 62 -10.93 9.57 21.41
CA GLU A 62 -10.85 10.89 22.08
C GLU A 62 -11.70 10.93 23.36
N LEU A 63 -12.81 10.20 23.37
CA LEU A 63 -13.75 10.09 24.48
C LEU A 63 -13.81 8.65 25.02
N GLU A 64 -14.38 8.47 26.20
CA GLU A 64 -14.54 7.12 26.76
C GLU A 64 -15.40 6.25 25.82
N PRO A 65 -14.90 5.07 25.38
CA PRO A 65 -15.61 4.24 24.40
C PRO A 65 -16.91 3.70 24.99
N ALA A 66 -17.98 3.82 24.21
CA ALA A 66 -19.32 3.40 24.62
C ALA A 66 -19.69 2.07 23.96
N PHE A 67 -19.51 0.96 24.68
CA PHE A 67 -19.91 -0.35 24.19
C PHE A 67 -21.35 -0.68 24.56
N GLY A 68 -22.15 -1.14 23.59
CA GLY A 68 -23.52 -1.60 23.80
C GLY A 68 -23.61 -2.92 24.60
N SER A 69 -22.52 -3.67 24.70
CA SER A 69 -22.42 -4.86 25.56
C SER A 69 -20.97 -5.23 25.90
N PRO A 70 -20.74 -6.03 26.97
CA PRO A 70 -19.42 -6.58 27.26
C PRO A 70 -18.84 -7.47 26.15
N ASP A 71 -19.70 -8.18 25.41
CA ASP A 71 -19.26 -9.06 24.32
C ASP A 71 -18.79 -8.24 23.11
N GLN A 72 -19.46 -7.13 22.81
CA GLN A 72 -18.99 -6.17 21.81
C GLN A 72 -17.62 -5.63 22.19
N ALA A 73 -17.43 -5.16 23.43
CA ALA A 73 -16.13 -4.68 23.91
C ALA A 73 -15.03 -5.75 23.74
N ARG A 74 -15.31 -7.00 24.16
CA ARG A 74 -14.37 -8.12 23.98
C ARG A 74 -14.02 -8.34 22.51
N ARG A 75 -15.00 -8.28 21.62
CA ARG A 75 -14.79 -8.46 20.18
C ARG A 75 -13.98 -7.32 19.58
N THR A 76 -14.27 -6.07 19.94
CA THR A 76 -13.50 -4.88 19.52
C THR A 76 -12.03 -5.02 19.94
N PHE A 77 -11.77 -5.24 21.23
CA PHE A 77 -10.40 -5.41 21.71
C PHE A 77 -9.71 -6.66 21.12
N SER A 78 -10.43 -7.77 20.94
CA SER A 78 -9.90 -8.99 20.29
C SER A 78 -9.38 -8.71 18.88
N ASN A 79 -10.14 -7.93 18.10
CA ASN A 79 -9.75 -7.51 16.76
C ASN A 79 -8.58 -6.53 16.79
N LEU A 80 -8.60 -5.51 17.65
CA LEU A 80 -7.51 -4.54 17.76
C LEU A 80 -6.19 -5.19 18.18
N PHE A 81 -6.23 -6.09 19.16
CA PHE A 81 -5.05 -6.83 19.57
C PHE A 81 -4.55 -7.81 18.50
N GLY A 82 -5.44 -8.36 17.67
CA GLY A 82 -5.06 -9.20 16.53
C GLY A 82 -4.47 -8.39 15.38
N LEU A 83 -5.03 -7.22 15.09
CA LEU A 83 -4.52 -6.27 14.10
C LEU A 83 -3.13 -5.78 14.51
N TRP A 84 -2.95 -5.38 15.77
CA TRP A 84 -1.64 -5.00 16.32
C TRP A 84 -0.59 -6.09 16.09
N ASP A 85 -0.92 -7.36 16.36
CA ASP A 85 0.05 -8.45 16.20
C ASP A 85 0.51 -8.62 14.75
N ALA A 86 -0.38 -8.37 13.79
CA ALA A 86 0.00 -8.40 12.39
C ALA A 86 0.78 -7.16 11.96
N VAL A 87 0.46 -5.97 12.49
CA VAL A 87 1.26 -4.76 12.29
C VAL A 87 2.67 -4.96 12.81
N ALA A 88 2.81 -5.46 14.04
CA ALA A 88 4.11 -5.74 14.64
C ALA A 88 4.89 -6.86 13.93
N ALA A 89 4.23 -7.69 13.12
CA ALA A 89 4.83 -8.75 12.33
C ALA A 89 5.03 -8.35 10.85
N ASP A 90 4.73 -7.10 10.48
CA ASP A 90 4.74 -6.61 9.09
C ASP A 90 3.85 -7.43 8.12
N ALA A 91 2.80 -8.04 8.67
CA ALA A 91 1.86 -8.92 7.98
C ALA A 91 0.50 -8.22 7.70
N VAL A 92 0.47 -6.89 7.70
CA VAL A 92 -0.78 -6.12 7.58
C VAL A 92 -1.44 -6.28 6.22
N ALA A 93 -0.66 -6.41 5.16
CA ALA A 93 -1.20 -6.65 3.82
C ALA A 93 -1.74 -8.07 3.64
N ASP A 94 -1.29 -9.06 4.41
CA ASP A 94 -1.88 -10.42 4.42
C ASP A 94 -3.26 -10.45 5.08
N LEU A 95 -3.59 -9.40 5.84
CA LEU A 95 -4.84 -9.31 6.59
C LEU A 95 -5.98 -8.62 5.83
N VAL A 96 -5.69 -7.95 4.73
CA VAL A 96 -6.71 -7.19 3.99
C VAL A 96 -6.73 -7.62 2.53
N PRO A 97 -7.84 -8.23 2.08
CA PRO A 97 -8.07 -8.41 0.66
C PRO A 97 -7.90 -7.07 -0.04
N LEU A 98 -7.33 -7.07 -1.25
CA LEU A 98 -7.40 -5.90 -2.11
C LEU A 98 -8.86 -5.42 -2.11
N GLY A 99 -9.10 -4.21 -1.60
CA GLY A 99 -10.45 -3.66 -1.52
C GLY A 99 -11.08 -3.60 -2.90
N ASP A 100 -12.39 -3.36 -2.95
CA ASP A 100 -13.02 -3.00 -4.22
C ASP A 100 -12.29 -1.80 -4.85
N PRO A 101 -12.32 -1.65 -6.19
CA PRO A 101 -11.81 -0.45 -6.85
C PRO A 101 -12.28 0.81 -6.15
N LEU A 102 -11.41 1.83 -6.07
CA LEU A 102 -11.70 3.07 -5.37
C LEU A 102 -13.03 3.66 -5.85
N GLU A 103 -13.90 4.01 -4.90
CA GLU A 103 -15.18 4.66 -5.19
C GLU A 103 -14.99 6.02 -5.87
N ASP A 104 -13.96 6.77 -5.44
CA ASP A 104 -13.49 7.99 -6.11
C ASP A 104 -12.19 7.69 -6.89
N PRO A 105 -12.25 7.65 -8.23
CA PRO A 105 -11.06 7.45 -9.06
C PRO A 105 -10.02 8.56 -8.90
N ALA A 106 -10.39 9.75 -8.42
CA ALA A 106 -9.47 10.86 -8.22
C ALA A 106 -8.82 10.87 -6.82
N ALA A 107 -9.27 10.01 -5.90
CA ALA A 107 -8.63 9.89 -4.59
C ALA A 107 -7.21 9.30 -4.74
N PRO A 108 -6.22 9.83 -4.00
CA PRO A 108 -4.88 9.28 -3.99
C PRO A 108 -4.86 7.86 -3.42
N LEU A 109 -3.97 7.02 -3.92
CA LEU A 109 -3.78 5.67 -3.38
C LEU A 109 -3.20 5.71 -1.97
N SER A 110 -3.72 4.87 -1.08
CA SER A 110 -3.09 4.63 0.22
C SER A 110 -1.84 3.75 0.05
N PRO A 111 -0.79 3.93 0.88
CA PRO A 111 0.38 3.04 0.90
C PRO A 111 0.01 1.56 1.03
N ARG A 112 -1.02 1.26 1.83
CA ARG A 112 -1.54 -0.09 2.01
C ARG A 112 -2.09 -0.70 0.71
N PHE A 113 -2.86 0.08 -0.06
CA PHE A 113 -3.38 -0.41 -1.32
C PHE A 113 -2.23 -0.75 -2.27
N VAL A 114 -1.21 0.12 -2.33
CA VAL A 114 -0.01 -0.09 -3.14
C VAL A 114 0.70 -1.39 -2.76
N ASP A 115 0.99 -1.60 -1.47
CA ASP A 115 1.63 -2.83 -0.98
C ASP A 115 0.80 -4.09 -1.28
N ALA A 116 -0.50 -4.06 -0.98
CA ALA A 116 -1.38 -5.20 -1.24
C ALA A 116 -1.49 -5.52 -2.75
N ALA A 117 -1.53 -4.50 -3.62
CA ALA A 117 -1.60 -4.67 -5.06
C ALA A 117 -0.29 -5.23 -5.63
N TRP A 118 0.83 -4.82 -5.05
CA TRP A 118 2.16 -5.31 -5.40
C TRP A 118 2.34 -6.79 -4.97
N ARG A 119 1.98 -7.15 -3.74
CA ARG A 119 1.98 -8.57 -3.30
C ARG A 119 1.11 -9.45 -4.20
N ARG A 120 -0.08 -8.96 -4.57
CA ARG A 120 -0.96 -9.68 -5.51
C ARG A 120 -0.32 -9.88 -6.88
N LEU A 121 0.47 -8.93 -7.35
CA LEU A 121 1.23 -9.05 -8.60
C LEU A 121 2.31 -10.13 -8.47
N ASP A 122 3.02 -10.18 -7.34
CA ASP A 122 4.06 -11.18 -7.04
C ASP A 122 3.48 -12.60 -6.87
N GLU A 123 2.25 -12.71 -6.37
CA GLU A 123 1.52 -13.97 -6.25
C GLU A 123 0.95 -14.50 -7.57
N LEU A 124 0.97 -13.72 -8.66
CA LEU A 124 0.48 -14.19 -9.95
C LEU A 124 1.29 -15.40 -10.43
N ASP A 125 0.60 -16.42 -10.94
CA ASP A 125 1.30 -17.50 -11.61
C ASP A 125 1.98 -17.00 -12.90
N GLY A 126 2.99 -17.73 -13.38
CA GLY A 126 3.76 -17.30 -14.55
C GLY A 126 2.92 -17.16 -15.83
N LYS A 127 1.69 -17.69 -15.90
CA LYS A 127 0.80 -17.48 -17.05
C LYS A 127 0.02 -16.17 -16.90
N ASP A 128 -0.52 -15.90 -15.72
CA ASP A 128 -1.28 -14.69 -15.43
C ASP A 128 -0.38 -13.46 -15.37
N TRP A 129 0.84 -13.58 -14.83
CA TRP A 129 1.85 -12.52 -14.91
C TRP A 129 2.18 -12.15 -16.35
N ARG A 130 2.45 -13.16 -17.21
CA ARG A 130 2.71 -12.92 -18.65
C ARG A 130 1.53 -12.26 -19.34
N ARG A 131 0.30 -12.67 -19.01
CA ARG A 131 -0.90 -12.05 -19.56
C ARG A 131 -1.03 -10.58 -19.12
N ALA A 132 -0.72 -10.28 -17.87
CA ALA A 132 -0.68 -8.91 -17.37
C ALA A 132 0.36 -8.08 -18.13
N ARG A 133 1.57 -8.62 -18.31
CA ARG A 133 2.65 -7.97 -19.05
C ARG A 133 2.30 -7.74 -20.53
N ASP A 134 1.79 -8.75 -21.22
CA ASP A 134 1.32 -8.64 -22.60
C ASP A 134 0.24 -7.55 -22.72
N GLN A 135 -0.67 -7.46 -21.74
CA GLN A 135 -1.70 -6.44 -21.74
C GLN A 135 -1.11 -5.03 -21.55
N PHE A 136 -0.13 -4.88 -20.67
CA PHE A 136 0.61 -3.63 -20.50
C PHE A 136 1.29 -3.22 -21.80
N ASP A 137 2.09 -4.11 -22.41
CA ASP A 137 2.82 -3.84 -23.66
C ASP A 137 1.88 -3.42 -24.80
N ASN A 138 0.70 -4.05 -24.87
CA ASN A 138 -0.31 -3.73 -25.89
C ASN A 138 -1.03 -2.40 -25.62
N VAL A 139 -1.31 -2.07 -24.36
CA VAL A 139 -2.12 -0.90 -23.99
C VAL A 139 -1.26 0.35 -23.81
N GLN A 140 0.01 0.19 -23.45
CA GLN A 140 0.95 1.23 -23.04
C GLN A 140 2.20 1.29 -23.94
N ALA A 141 2.08 0.93 -25.23
CA ALA A 141 3.21 0.93 -26.18
C ALA A 141 3.95 2.29 -26.28
N GLU A 142 3.22 3.41 -26.19
CA GLU A 142 3.82 4.76 -26.18
C GLU A 142 4.63 5.01 -24.92
N LEU A 143 4.18 4.49 -23.77
CA LEU A 143 4.90 4.60 -22.50
C LEU A 143 6.21 3.80 -22.55
N GLY A 144 6.17 2.56 -23.04
CA GLY A 144 7.37 1.75 -23.22
C GLY A 144 8.37 2.41 -24.16
N THR A 145 7.89 2.98 -25.27
CA THR A 145 8.73 3.77 -26.20
C THR A 145 9.36 4.98 -25.50
N PHE A 146 8.57 5.70 -24.70
CA PHE A 146 9.05 6.86 -23.96
C PHE A 146 10.13 6.51 -22.93
N VAL A 147 9.95 5.44 -22.15
CA VAL A 147 10.96 4.99 -21.18
C VAL A 147 12.26 4.65 -21.90
N PHE A 148 12.19 3.85 -22.97
CA PHE A 148 13.36 3.47 -23.76
C PHE A 148 14.08 4.69 -24.36
N GLU A 149 13.35 5.63 -24.96
CA GLU A 149 13.95 6.82 -25.57
C GLU A 149 14.67 7.71 -24.55
N ASN A 150 14.15 7.84 -23.33
CA ASN A 150 14.71 8.70 -22.28
C ASN A 150 15.82 8.04 -21.46
N LEU A 151 15.96 6.72 -21.54
CA LEU A 151 17.01 5.94 -20.87
C LEU A 151 17.99 5.29 -21.86
N ARG A 152 17.95 5.67 -23.14
CA ARG A 152 18.78 5.08 -24.21
C ARG A 152 20.29 5.11 -23.94
N ASP A 153 20.74 6.11 -23.17
CA ASP A 153 22.14 6.37 -22.85
C ASP A 153 22.52 5.85 -21.45
N ALA A 154 21.55 5.31 -20.70
CA ALA A 154 21.73 4.69 -19.38
C ALA A 154 22.09 3.20 -19.52
N ASP A 155 22.52 2.59 -18.42
CA ASP A 155 22.80 1.15 -18.38
C ASP A 155 21.56 0.31 -18.76
N PRO A 156 21.72 -0.83 -19.46
CA PRO A 156 20.61 -1.73 -19.76
C PRO A 156 19.80 -2.14 -18.53
N VAL A 157 20.43 -2.33 -17.37
CA VAL A 157 19.74 -2.64 -16.11
C VAL A 157 18.79 -1.51 -15.72
N ALA A 158 19.19 -0.26 -15.91
CA ALA A 158 18.34 0.91 -15.64
C ALA A 158 17.10 0.94 -16.55
N GLN A 159 17.23 0.51 -17.81
CA GLN A 159 16.10 0.41 -18.74
C GLN A 159 15.12 -0.70 -18.33
N GLU A 160 15.64 -1.87 -17.94
CA GLU A 160 14.84 -3.00 -17.48
C GLU A 160 14.07 -2.65 -16.19
N VAL A 161 14.77 -2.13 -15.18
CA VAL A 161 14.18 -1.70 -13.91
C VAL A 161 13.11 -0.63 -14.14
N ALA A 162 13.36 0.37 -15.00
CA ALA A 162 12.37 1.40 -15.29
C ALA A 162 11.13 0.84 -16.01
N MET A 163 11.29 -0.13 -16.90
CA MET A 163 10.17 -0.77 -17.58
C MET A 163 9.34 -1.63 -16.63
N ASP A 164 9.98 -2.33 -15.70
CA ASP A 164 9.29 -3.13 -14.69
C ASP A 164 8.54 -2.25 -13.68
N GLN A 165 9.17 -1.18 -13.20
CA GLN A 165 8.51 -0.20 -12.35
C GLN A 165 7.35 0.52 -13.05
N ALA A 166 7.45 0.79 -14.36
CA ALA A 166 6.35 1.33 -15.15
C ALA A 166 5.18 0.34 -15.28
N PHE A 167 5.48 -0.94 -15.45
CA PHE A 167 4.49 -2.01 -15.48
C PHE A 167 3.77 -2.17 -14.13
N GLU A 168 4.52 -2.22 -13.03
CA GLU A 168 3.98 -2.32 -11.67
C GLU A 168 3.08 -1.13 -11.33
N THR A 169 3.54 0.09 -11.65
CA THR A 169 2.74 1.31 -11.53
C THR A 169 1.41 1.20 -12.28
N TRP A 170 1.45 0.78 -13.54
CA TRP A 170 0.24 0.59 -14.35
C TRP A 170 -0.68 -0.48 -13.76
N TRP A 171 -0.11 -1.59 -13.28
CA TRP A 171 -0.87 -2.69 -12.67
C TRP A 171 -1.61 -2.23 -11.42
N ILE A 172 -0.93 -1.55 -10.51
CA ILE A 172 -1.52 -1.07 -9.26
C ILE A 172 -2.64 -0.06 -9.54
N LEU A 173 -2.42 0.88 -10.47
CA LEU A 173 -3.45 1.84 -10.89
C LEU A 173 -4.65 1.14 -11.55
N ARG A 174 -4.40 0.06 -12.29
CA ARG A 174 -5.45 -0.73 -12.92
C ARG A 174 -6.27 -1.48 -11.89
N GLU A 175 -5.65 -2.10 -10.89
CA GLU A 175 -6.39 -2.75 -9.81
C GLU A 175 -7.22 -1.73 -9.03
N ALA A 176 -6.65 -0.53 -8.77
CA ALA A 176 -7.35 0.52 -8.04
C ALA A 176 -8.55 1.10 -8.80
N ARG A 177 -8.45 1.26 -10.13
CA ARG A 177 -9.36 2.13 -10.90
C ARG A 177 -10.01 1.46 -12.11
N GLY A 178 -9.58 0.24 -12.44
CA GLY A 178 -10.00 -0.51 -13.62
C GLY A 178 -9.45 0.04 -14.94
N ASN A 179 -9.80 1.29 -15.29
CA ASN A 179 -9.39 1.92 -16.54
C ASN A 179 -8.27 2.94 -16.31
N VAL A 180 -7.05 2.58 -16.69
CA VAL A 180 -5.88 3.46 -16.61
C VAL A 180 -5.74 4.29 -17.88
N PRO A 181 -5.43 5.60 -17.79
CA PRO A 181 -5.09 6.43 -18.93
C PRO A 181 -4.04 5.80 -19.85
N ARG A 182 -4.15 6.11 -21.14
CA ARG A 182 -3.17 5.75 -22.17
C ARG A 182 -2.51 7.03 -22.66
N PRO A 183 -1.48 7.52 -21.95
CA PRO A 183 -0.89 8.80 -22.27
C PRO A 183 -0.23 8.76 -23.65
N ASP A 184 -0.44 9.80 -24.44
CA ASP A 184 0.28 9.99 -25.69
C ASP A 184 1.66 10.59 -25.44
N ARG A 185 2.50 10.61 -26.49
CA ARG A 185 3.85 11.19 -26.45
C ARG A 185 3.87 12.63 -25.94
N ALA A 186 2.85 13.43 -26.28
CA ALA A 186 2.75 14.82 -25.82
C ALA A 186 2.50 14.91 -24.31
N THR A 187 1.63 14.06 -23.78
CA THR A 187 1.33 13.95 -22.35
C THR A 187 2.54 13.50 -21.54
N LEU A 188 3.25 12.46 -22.00
CA LEU A 188 4.45 11.96 -21.34
C LEU A 188 5.56 13.02 -21.31
N ARG A 189 5.75 13.74 -22.42
CA ARG A 189 6.71 14.84 -22.49
C ARG A 189 6.37 15.98 -21.54
N ALA A 190 5.10 16.39 -21.52
CA ALA A 190 4.65 17.44 -20.61
C ALA A 190 4.84 17.04 -19.14
N ALA A 191 4.60 15.76 -18.79
CA ALA A 191 4.84 15.24 -17.45
C ALA A 191 6.34 15.25 -17.08
N LEU A 192 7.22 14.93 -18.03
CA LEU A 192 8.67 14.98 -17.83
C LEU A 192 9.18 16.41 -17.59
N GLU A 193 8.65 17.38 -18.33
CA GLU A 193 9.03 18.80 -18.26
C GLU A 193 8.47 19.50 -17.01
N ALA A 194 7.42 18.97 -16.38
CA ALA A 194 6.79 19.53 -15.19
C ALA A 194 7.54 19.13 -13.90
N GLU A 195 8.78 19.62 -13.70
CA GLU A 195 9.64 19.27 -12.56
C GLU A 195 9.01 19.57 -11.19
N ASP A 196 8.25 20.67 -11.07
CA ASP A 196 7.63 21.11 -9.81
C ASP A 196 6.17 20.64 -9.61
N ALA A 197 5.65 19.77 -10.47
CA ALA A 197 4.29 19.27 -10.30
C ALA A 197 4.20 18.37 -9.07
N ALA A 198 3.24 18.67 -8.18
CA ALA A 198 2.90 17.78 -7.08
C ALA A 198 2.56 16.39 -7.62
N GLU A 199 3.14 15.36 -7.03
CA GLU A 199 2.89 13.98 -7.42
C GLU A 199 1.47 13.59 -7.04
N ALA A 200 0.66 13.21 -8.04
CA ALA A 200 -0.73 12.82 -7.83
C ALA A 200 -0.87 11.53 -7.00
N GLU A 201 0.17 10.68 -7.00
CA GLU A 201 0.20 9.38 -6.31
C GLU A 201 1.46 9.27 -5.44
N PRO A 202 1.51 9.96 -4.29
CA PRO A 202 2.70 9.98 -3.44
C PRO A 202 3.08 8.58 -2.93
N ALA A 203 2.10 7.70 -2.67
CA ALA A 203 2.35 6.33 -2.25
C ALA A 203 3.09 5.51 -3.31
N LEU A 204 2.75 5.69 -4.60
CA LEU A 204 3.49 5.06 -5.70
C LEU A 204 4.88 5.66 -5.88
N GLY A 205 5.04 6.96 -5.60
CA GLY A 205 6.34 7.62 -5.58
C GLY A 205 7.29 6.98 -4.58
N VAL A 206 6.83 6.84 -3.32
CA VAL A 206 7.59 6.19 -2.25
C VAL A 206 7.93 4.74 -2.60
N ALA A 207 6.96 3.95 -3.05
CA ALA A 207 7.18 2.55 -3.42
C ALA A 207 8.23 2.41 -4.55
N ALA A 208 8.12 3.23 -5.59
CA ALA A 208 9.10 3.22 -6.69
C ALA A 208 10.51 3.62 -6.23
N THR A 209 10.63 4.62 -5.35
CA THR A 209 11.94 4.99 -4.78
C THR A 209 12.52 3.82 -3.97
N THR A 210 11.74 3.17 -3.12
CA THR A 210 12.19 2.00 -2.35
C THR A 210 12.69 0.89 -3.29
N ALA A 211 11.90 0.51 -4.30
CA ALA A 211 12.27 -0.53 -5.26
C ALA A 211 13.57 -0.20 -6.02
N LEU A 212 13.79 1.06 -6.40
CA LEU A 212 15.05 1.47 -7.04
C LEU A 212 16.26 1.23 -6.13
N TRP A 213 16.15 1.58 -4.83
CA TRP A 213 17.25 1.39 -3.90
C TRP A 213 17.49 -0.09 -3.54
N GLU A 214 16.45 -0.92 -3.60
CA GLU A 214 16.60 -2.37 -3.52
C GLU A 214 17.41 -2.90 -4.73
N HIS A 215 17.12 -2.42 -5.94
CA HIS A 215 17.92 -2.77 -7.12
C HIS A 215 19.36 -2.24 -7.05
N VAL A 216 19.61 -1.07 -6.44
CA VAL A 216 20.97 -0.60 -6.20
C VAL A 216 21.73 -1.53 -5.25
N ALA A 217 21.03 -2.09 -4.26
CA ALA A 217 21.58 -3.00 -3.27
C ALA A 217 21.69 -4.47 -3.75
N ASP A 218 21.25 -4.77 -4.99
CA ASP A 218 21.29 -6.12 -5.55
C ASP A 218 22.74 -6.56 -5.86
N ASP A 219 23.14 -7.73 -5.35
CA ASP A 219 24.51 -8.24 -5.50
C ASP A 219 24.78 -8.89 -6.88
N GLU A 220 23.74 -9.34 -7.59
CA GLU A 220 23.86 -10.07 -8.85
C GLU A 220 23.83 -9.13 -10.07
N ASN A 221 22.93 -8.16 -10.06
CA ASN A 221 22.72 -7.22 -11.15
C ASN A 221 22.30 -5.82 -10.63
N PRO A 222 23.21 -5.08 -9.97
CA PRO A 222 22.88 -3.81 -9.34
C PRO A 222 22.51 -2.74 -10.36
N LEU A 223 21.48 -1.95 -10.03
CA LEU A 223 21.23 -0.68 -10.71
C LEU A 223 22.38 0.30 -10.46
N PRO A 224 23.05 0.85 -11.48
CA PRO A 224 24.11 1.83 -11.25
C PRO A 224 23.56 3.10 -10.56
N GLU A 225 24.15 3.48 -9.43
CA GLU A 225 23.75 4.69 -8.68
C GLU A 225 23.74 5.97 -9.54
N ALA A 226 24.61 6.04 -10.56
CA ALA A 226 24.69 7.17 -11.48
C ALA A 226 23.42 7.32 -12.36
N ASP A 227 22.69 6.24 -12.59
CA ASP A 227 21.48 6.23 -13.42
C ASP A 227 20.21 6.49 -12.60
N VAL A 228 20.25 6.30 -11.27
CA VAL A 228 19.10 6.46 -10.35
C VAL A 228 18.37 7.80 -10.56
N PRO A 229 19.03 8.98 -10.59
CA PRO A 229 18.32 10.25 -10.77
C PRO A 229 17.59 10.35 -12.12
N THR A 230 18.13 9.72 -13.16
CA THR A 230 17.50 9.71 -14.48
C THR A 230 16.29 8.79 -14.49
N VAL A 231 16.41 7.60 -13.89
CA VAL A 231 15.32 6.63 -13.75
C VAL A 231 14.19 7.20 -12.91
N GLU A 232 14.48 7.77 -11.74
CA GLU A 232 13.48 8.43 -10.87
C GLU A 232 12.69 9.51 -11.63
N ARG A 233 13.40 10.36 -12.39
CA ARG A 233 12.76 11.42 -13.18
C ARG A 233 11.82 10.86 -14.26
N VAL A 234 12.22 9.79 -14.94
CA VAL A 234 11.39 9.13 -15.96
C VAL A 234 10.18 8.45 -15.32
N LEU A 235 10.36 7.73 -14.23
CA LEU A 235 9.27 7.06 -13.51
C LEU A 235 8.28 8.05 -12.90
N ARG A 236 8.75 9.20 -12.40
CA ARG A 236 7.88 10.30 -11.98
C ARG A 236 6.99 10.79 -13.12
N ALA A 237 7.56 10.99 -14.31
CA ALA A 237 6.78 11.38 -15.49
C ALA A 237 5.74 10.31 -15.87
N VAL A 238 6.10 9.03 -15.78
CA VAL A 238 5.19 7.90 -15.99
C VAL A 238 4.02 7.95 -15.00
N ARG A 239 4.28 8.06 -13.70
CA ARG A 239 3.22 8.14 -12.67
C ARG A 239 2.29 9.34 -12.89
N CYS A 240 2.86 10.52 -13.15
CA CYS A 240 2.07 11.72 -13.47
C CYS A 240 1.21 11.56 -14.73
N ALA A 241 1.69 10.83 -15.74
CA ALA A 241 0.96 10.62 -16.98
C ALA A 241 -0.14 9.54 -16.86
N LEU A 242 0.04 8.57 -15.96
CA LEU A 242 -0.94 7.53 -15.66
C LEU A 242 -1.96 7.95 -14.59
N ALA A 243 -1.68 8.98 -13.81
CA ALA A 243 -2.62 9.53 -12.85
C ALA A 243 -3.85 10.14 -13.56
N PRO A 244 -5.06 9.93 -13.04
CA PRO A 244 -6.26 10.56 -13.55
C PRO A 244 -6.14 12.07 -13.42
N ARG A 245 -6.49 12.78 -14.50
CA ARG A 245 -6.60 14.23 -14.46
C ARG A 245 -7.98 14.58 -13.89
N GLY A 246 -8.00 15.26 -12.75
CA GLY A 246 -9.21 15.87 -12.19
C GLY A 246 -9.81 16.95 -13.09
#